data_AF-A0A9E2Q3B5-F1
#
_entry.id   AF-A0A9E2Q3B5-F1
#
_cell.length_a   1.000
_cell.length_b   1.000
_cell.length_c   1.000
_cell.angle_alpha   90.00
_cell.angle_beta   90.00
_cell.angle_gamma   90.00
#
_symmetry.space_group_name_H-M   'P 1'
#
loop_
_entity.id
_entity.type
_entity.pdbx_description
1 polymer ?
#
loop_
_entity_poly.entity_id
_entity_poly.type
_entity_poly.pdbx_seq_one_letter_code
_entity_poly.pdbx_strand_id
1 'polypeptide(L)'
;MPSNDLHEGDTAAPRATPVPDPGTTPRSCLTDLSAAELTTAYARGELDPTEVVTACLELIDEADGALHAVYDRFDEVALAQAQASGRRWRAGEPLGAMDGVPSTLKENQQIVGRPTPWGSAATTPVPATANSPVVDRLIAAGSPVLARTVMPELGMLSSGVSSLHPTARNPWNLAWSPGGSSAGAAAGAAVGYAPVNLGSDIGGSVRLPASWCGVAGFKPTFGLIAVDPPYFGRHIGPMGRHVADL
;
A
#
# COMPACT_ATOMS: atom_id res chain seq x y z
N MET A 1 -38.59 -28.69 -42.03
CA MET A 1 -37.24 -28.76 -41.44
C MET A 1 -37.21 -27.73 -40.31
N PRO A 2 -36.97 -28.14 -39.05
CA PRO A 2 -37.35 -27.36 -37.88
C PRO A 2 -36.38 -26.21 -37.58
N SER A 3 -36.95 -25.14 -37.02
CA SER A 3 -36.28 -24.00 -36.40
C SER A 3 -35.54 -24.43 -35.14
N ASN A 4 -34.27 -24.04 -35.02
CA ASN A 4 -33.46 -24.27 -33.83
C ASN A 4 -33.37 -22.96 -33.04
N ASP A 5 -34.26 -22.80 -32.06
CA ASP A 5 -34.18 -21.74 -31.05
C ASP A 5 -33.07 -22.09 -30.06
N LEU A 6 -31.95 -21.37 -30.12
CA LEU A 6 -30.93 -21.40 -29.08
C LEU A 6 -31.34 -20.40 -27.99
N HIS A 7 -31.84 -20.95 -26.89
CA HIS A 7 -32.05 -20.24 -25.63
C HIS A 7 -30.67 -19.99 -25.01
N GLU A 8 -30.09 -18.80 -25.22
CA GLU A 8 -28.96 -18.33 -24.42
C GLU A 8 -29.49 -17.95 -23.04
N GLY A 9 -29.19 -18.80 -22.06
CA GLY A 9 -29.39 -18.49 -20.65
C GLY A 9 -28.41 -17.39 -20.23
N ASP A 10 -28.95 -16.20 -20.04
CA ASP A 10 -28.28 -15.06 -19.43
C ASP A 10 -28.04 -15.36 -17.93
N THR A 11 -26.93 -16.04 -17.62
CA THR A 11 -26.46 -16.13 -16.24
C THR A 11 -25.69 -14.86 -15.92
N ALA A 12 -26.43 -13.85 -15.44
CA ALA A 12 -25.87 -12.63 -14.89
C ALA A 12 -24.80 -12.97 -13.84
N ALA A 13 -23.57 -12.52 -14.08
CA ALA A 13 -22.49 -12.58 -13.10
C ALA A 13 -22.93 -11.89 -11.80
N PRO A 14 -22.54 -12.41 -10.62
CA PRO A 14 -22.89 -11.77 -9.35
C PRO A 14 -22.34 -10.34 -9.33
N ARG A 15 -23.22 -9.36 -9.09
CA ARG A 15 -22.83 -7.96 -8.92
C ARG A 15 -21.87 -7.89 -7.73
N ALA A 16 -20.64 -7.50 -8.01
CA ALA A 16 -19.66 -7.16 -6.97
C ALA A 16 -20.27 -6.11 -6.02
N THR A 17 -20.00 -6.26 -4.73
CA THR A 17 -20.32 -5.23 -3.74
C THR A 17 -19.68 -3.91 -4.17
N PRO A 18 -20.40 -2.78 -4.11
CA PRO A 18 -19.81 -1.48 -4.43
C PRO A 18 -18.64 -1.21 -3.48
N VAL A 19 -17.48 -0.89 -4.03
CA VAL A 19 -16.39 -0.28 -3.25
C VAL A 19 -16.92 1.07 -2.74
N PRO A 20 -16.71 1.44 -1.47
CA PRO A 20 -17.19 2.70 -0.91
C PRO A 20 -16.83 3.89 -1.81
N ASP A 21 -17.78 4.80 -2.02
CA ASP A 21 -17.56 6.04 -2.78
C ASP A 21 -16.58 6.94 -1.99
N PRO A 22 -15.37 7.23 -2.52
CA PRO A 22 -14.39 8.07 -1.85
C PRO A 22 -14.83 9.55 -1.72
N GLY A 23 -15.96 9.94 -2.33
CA GLY A 23 -16.45 11.32 -2.38
C GLY A 23 -17.44 11.74 -1.28
N THR A 24 -17.84 10.85 -0.36
CA THR A 24 -18.83 11.19 0.69
C THR A 24 -18.46 10.61 2.04
N THR A 25 -17.94 11.45 2.96
CA THR A 25 -17.76 11.03 4.36
C THR A 25 -18.25 12.11 5.35
N PRO A 26 -19.25 11.82 6.20
CA PRO A 26 -19.43 12.53 7.47
C PRO A 26 -18.27 12.15 8.42
N ARG A 27 -17.91 13.02 9.37
CA ARG A 27 -16.81 12.82 10.36
C ARG A 27 -16.64 11.35 10.80
N SER A 28 -15.51 10.66 10.70
CA SER A 28 -14.26 10.76 9.90
C SER A 28 -13.59 9.39 10.08
N CYS A 29 -13.44 8.58 9.02
CA CYS A 29 -12.82 7.26 9.18
C CYS A 29 -11.39 7.43 9.69
N LEU A 30 -10.92 6.66 10.69
CA LEU A 30 -9.54 6.77 11.19
C LEU A 30 -8.51 6.60 10.07
N THR A 31 -8.89 5.81 9.05
CA THR A 31 -8.07 5.59 7.88
C THR A 31 -7.94 6.82 7.00
N ASP A 32 -8.84 7.83 7.09
CA ASP A 32 -8.86 9.08 6.29
C ASP A 32 -7.84 10.14 6.71
N LEU A 33 -7.32 10.03 7.93
CA LEU A 33 -6.40 10.99 8.51
C LEU A 33 -5.05 10.96 7.80
N SER A 34 -4.50 12.14 7.55
CA SER A 34 -3.12 12.31 7.08
C SER A 34 -2.12 11.90 8.15
N ALA A 35 -0.89 11.60 7.73
CA ALA A 35 0.23 11.33 8.64
C ALA A 35 0.40 12.47 9.67
N ALA A 36 0.31 13.72 9.23
CA ALA A 36 0.46 14.89 10.10
C ALA A 36 -0.69 15.03 11.12
N GLU A 37 -1.92 14.73 10.73
CA GLU A 37 -3.08 14.71 11.64
C GLU A 37 -2.94 13.62 12.69
N LEU A 38 -2.51 12.42 12.29
CA LEU A 38 -2.24 11.31 13.21
C LEU A 38 -1.17 11.68 14.24
N THR A 39 -0.01 12.17 13.80
CA THR A 39 1.07 12.61 14.70
C THR A 39 0.59 13.68 15.68
N THR A 40 -0.23 14.63 15.20
CA THR A 40 -0.81 15.68 16.07
C THR A 40 -1.76 15.10 17.10
N ALA A 41 -2.64 14.18 16.70
CA ALA A 41 -3.59 13.52 17.59
C ALA A 41 -2.87 12.66 18.65
N TYR A 42 -1.84 11.92 18.25
CA TYR A 42 -1.01 11.13 19.18
C TYR A 42 -0.30 12.02 20.20
N ALA A 43 0.27 13.15 19.76
CA ALA A 43 0.92 14.12 20.64
C ALA A 43 -0.02 14.71 21.70
N ARG A 44 -1.32 14.81 21.38
CA ARG A 44 -2.37 15.30 22.28
C ARG A 44 -3.00 14.20 23.12
N GLY A 45 -2.66 12.93 22.87
CA GLY A 45 -3.31 11.78 23.49
C GLY A 45 -4.78 11.61 23.06
N GLU A 46 -5.17 12.14 21.90
CA GLU A 46 -6.53 12.08 21.36
C GLU A 46 -6.79 10.74 20.64
N LEU A 47 -5.75 10.08 20.13
CA LEU A 47 -5.80 8.77 19.47
C LEU A 47 -4.64 7.88 19.96
N ASP A 48 -4.85 6.56 19.98
CA ASP A 48 -3.77 5.58 20.14
C ASP A 48 -3.36 4.99 18.77
N PRO A 49 -2.05 4.85 18.47
CA PRO A 49 -1.59 4.23 17.23
C PRO A 49 -2.18 2.83 16.96
N THR A 50 -2.50 2.08 18.01
CA THR A 50 -3.11 0.74 17.89
C THR A 50 -4.51 0.81 17.29
N GLU A 51 -5.30 1.83 17.63
CA GLU A 51 -6.65 2.03 17.09
C GLU A 51 -6.59 2.30 15.58
N VAL A 52 -5.64 3.15 15.16
CA VAL A 52 -5.47 3.53 13.76
C VAL A 52 -4.93 2.35 12.93
N VAL A 53 -3.92 1.64 13.44
CA VAL A 53 -3.40 0.43 12.77
C VAL A 53 -4.47 -0.64 12.65
N THR A 54 -5.30 -0.84 13.68
CA THR A 54 -6.41 -1.80 13.63
C THR A 54 -7.40 -1.41 12.53
N ALA A 55 -7.83 -0.14 12.48
CA ALA A 55 -8.74 0.35 11.44
C ALA A 55 -8.18 0.19 10.02
N CYS A 56 -6.88 0.43 9.83
CA CYS A 56 -6.22 0.21 8.54
C CYS A 56 -6.20 -1.28 8.14
N LEU A 57 -5.93 -2.20 9.08
CA LEU A 57 -5.93 -3.64 8.81
C LEU A 57 -7.34 -4.16 8.49
N GLU A 58 -8.36 -3.68 9.21
CA GLU A 58 -9.77 -3.98 8.94
C GLU A 58 -10.20 -3.50 7.54
N LEU A 59 -9.77 -2.31 7.13
CA LEU A 59 -10.04 -1.80 5.78
C LEU A 59 -9.37 -2.66 4.69
N ILE A 60 -8.16 -3.17 4.94
CA ILE A 60 -7.52 -4.10 4.00
C ILE A 60 -8.35 -5.38 3.91
N ASP A 61 -8.87 -5.89 5.03
CA ASP A 61 -9.73 -7.10 5.03
C ASP A 61 -11.03 -6.89 4.23
N GLU A 62 -11.62 -5.70 4.31
CA GLU A 62 -12.85 -5.35 3.60
C GLU A 62 -12.63 -5.18 2.08
N ALA A 63 -11.60 -4.43 1.69
CA ALA A 63 -11.45 -3.94 0.32
C ALA A 63 -10.52 -4.80 -0.57
N ASP A 64 -9.54 -5.50 0.00
CA ASP A 64 -8.48 -6.12 -0.81
C ASP A 64 -8.95 -7.32 -1.62
N GLY A 65 -10.06 -7.95 -1.21
CA GLY A 65 -10.72 -9.00 -1.99
C GLY A 65 -11.14 -8.53 -3.40
N ALA A 66 -11.44 -7.24 -3.58
CA ALA A 66 -11.79 -6.65 -4.87
C ALA A 66 -10.61 -5.96 -5.57
N LEU A 67 -9.70 -5.38 -4.79
CA LEU A 67 -8.56 -4.60 -5.33
C LEU A 67 -7.33 -5.45 -5.65
N HIS A 68 -7.14 -6.56 -4.94
CA HIS A 68 -5.94 -7.39 -5.01
C HIS A 68 -4.65 -6.58 -4.90
N ALA A 69 -4.60 -5.64 -3.97
CA ALA A 69 -3.52 -4.69 -3.83
C ALA A 69 -2.44 -5.18 -2.83
N VAL A 70 -2.73 -6.16 -1.98
CA VAL A 70 -1.81 -6.70 -0.96
C VAL A 70 -1.37 -8.13 -1.29
N TYR A 71 -0.09 -8.44 -0.99
CA TYR A 71 0.50 -9.77 -1.12
C TYR A 71 0.84 -10.42 0.22
N ASP A 72 1.54 -9.70 1.10
CA ASP A 72 2.10 -10.25 2.34
C ASP A 72 1.79 -9.32 3.52
N ARG A 73 1.10 -9.85 4.52
CA ARG A 73 0.57 -9.09 5.67
C ARG A 73 1.44 -9.24 6.91
N PHE A 74 1.50 -8.20 7.73
CA PHE A 74 2.34 -8.11 8.92
C PHE A 74 1.57 -7.78 10.21
N ASP A 75 0.29 -8.11 10.26
CA ASP A 75 -0.69 -7.70 11.28
C ASP A 75 -0.17 -7.76 12.72
N GLU A 76 0.33 -8.92 13.15
CA GLU A 76 0.85 -9.11 14.51
C GLU A 76 2.03 -8.18 14.82
N VAL A 77 2.96 -8.04 13.86
CA VAL A 77 4.15 -7.19 14.00
C VAL A 77 3.75 -5.72 13.97
N ALA A 78 2.84 -5.33 13.07
CA ALA A 78 2.33 -3.97 12.95
C ALA A 78 1.60 -3.54 14.23
N LEU A 79 0.74 -4.39 14.79
CA LEU A 79 0.06 -4.13 16.05
C LEU A 79 1.04 -4.02 17.22
N ALA A 80 2.05 -4.89 17.30
CA ALA A 80 3.08 -4.79 18.32
C ALA A 80 3.90 -3.48 18.21
N GLN A 81 4.21 -3.05 16.98
CA GLN A 81 4.87 -1.77 16.70
C GLN A 81 4.00 -0.59 17.11
N ALA A 82 2.70 -0.63 16.81
CA ALA A 82 1.73 0.39 17.20
C ALA A 82 1.60 0.52 18.72
N GLN A 83 1.50 -0.61 19.44
CA GLN A 83 1.48 -0.63 20.91
C GLN A 83 2.76 -0.04 21.51
N ALA A 84 3.91 -0.33 20.91
CA ALA A 84 5.19 0.25 21.33
C ALA A 84 5.23 1.78 21.10
N SER A 85 4.68 2.24 19.97
CA SER A 85 4.50 3.66 19.68
C SER A 85 3.58 4.35 20.69
N GLY A 86 2.41 3.76 20.98
CA GLY A 86 1.48 4.32 21.97
C GLY A 86 2.10 4.48 23.36
N ARG A 87 2.97 3.54 23.77
CA ARG A 87 3.75 3.67 25.02
C ARG A 87 4.71 4.87 24.98
N ARG A 88 5.41 5.08 23.88
CA ARG A 88 6.32 6.22 23.69
C ARG A 88 5.58 7.56 23.69
N TRP A 89 4.46 7.65 22.97
CA TRP A 89 3.62 8.85 22.97
C TRP A 89 3.11 9.21 24.36
N ARG A 90 2.59 8.23 25.12
CA ARG A 90 2.17 8.45 26.52
C ARG A 90 3.30 8.87 27.46
N ALA A 91 4.52 8.41 27.19
CA ALA A 91 5.70 8.79 27.96
C ALA A 91 6.29 10.16 27.54
N GLY A 92 5.81 10.75 26.44
CA GLY A 92 6.39 11.98 25.88
C GLY A 92 7.73 11.75 25.15
N GLU A 93 7.99 10.53 24.68
CA GLU A 93 9.25 10.10 24.07
C GLU A 93 9.07 9.53 22.64
N PRO A 94 8.37 10.21 21.71
CA PRO A 94 8.18 9.70 20.35
C PRO A 94 9.51 9.66 19.58
N LEU A 95 9.65 8.69 18.67
CA LEU A 95 10.82 8.53 17.78
C LEU A 95 10.88 9.57 16.64
N GLY A 96 9.78 10.29 16.41
CA GLY A 96 9.69 11.34 15.41
C GLY A 96 8.32 11.42 14.76
N ALA A 97 8.24 12.12 13.62
CA ALA A 97 6.97 12.38 12.93
C ALA A 97 6.26 11.11 12.44
N MET A 98 6.99 10.04 12.16
CA MET A 98 6.44 8.76 11.68
C MET A 98 6.15 7.75 12.79
N ASP A 99 6.41 8.08 14.06
CA ASP A 99 6.22 7.15 15.16
C ASP A 99 4.74 6.81 15.33
N GLY A 100 4.37 5.57 15.02
CA GLY A 100 2.98 5.09 15.05
C GLY A 100 2.16 5.39 13.81
N VAL A 101 2.72 6.08 12.80
CA VAL A 101 2.05 6.33 11.52
C VAL A 101 2.16 5.08 10.64
N PRO A 102 1.03 4.45 10.24
CA PRO A 102 1.07 3.23 9.45
C PRO A 102 1.62 3.47 8.05
N SER A 103 2.28 2.45 7.50
CA SER A 103 2.78 2.47 6.12
C SER A 103 2.63 1.13 5.41
N THR A 104 2.67 1.15 4.07
CA THR A 104 2.84 -0.05 3.24
C THR A 104 4.09 0.04 2.39
N LEU A 105 4.61 -1.11 1.97
CA LEU A 105 5.79 -1.23 1.12
C LEU A 105 5.42 -1.90 -0.19
N LYS A 106 5.94 -1.43 -1.31
CA LYS A 106 5.92 -2.23 -2.54
C LYS A 106 6.73 -3.52 -2.34
N GLU A 107 6.27 -4.60 -2.96
CA GLU A 107 6.85 -5.93 -2.79
C GLU A 107 8.37 -5.99 -3.00
N ASN A 108 8.94 -5.22 -3.93
CA ASN A 108 10.37 -5.21 -4.24
C ASN A 108 11.28 -4.59 -3.16
N GLN A 109 10.77 -4.34 -1.95
CA GLN A 109 11.56 -3.98 -0.78
C GLN A 109 11.86 -5.25 0.03
N GLN A 110 13.14 -5.52 0.24
CA GLN A 110 13.59 -6.70 0.97
C GLN A 110 13.31 -6.54 2.47
N ILE A 111 12.81 -7.63 3.07
CA ILE A 111 12.61 -7.75 4.51
C ILE A 111 13.31 -9.03 4.95
N VAL A 112 14.18 -8.93 5.95
CA VAL A 112 14.97 -10.05 6.46
C VAL A 112 14.07 -11.25 6.79
N GLY A 113 14.50 -12.44 6.36
CA GLY A 113 13.76 -13.68 6.57
C GLY A 113 12.54 -13.89 5.67
N ARG A 114 12.21 -12.95 4.77
CA ARG A 114 11.07 -13.06 3.85
C ARG A 114 11.51 -13.10 2.38
N PRO A 115 10.89 -13.95 1.54
CA PRO A 115 11.17 -13.96 0.11
C PRO A 115 10.59 -12.72 -0.56
N THR A 116 11.25 -12.25 -1.62
CA THR A 116 10.80 -11.12 -2.44
C THR A 116 10.63 -11.60 -3.89
N PRO A 117 9.40 -11.96 -4.33
CA PRO A 117 9.20 -12.59 -5.63
C PRO A 117 9.18 -11.62 -6.83
N TRP A 118 9.13 -10.31 -6.59
CA TRP A 118 9.09 -9.28 -7.64
C TRP A 118 7.86 -9.38 -8.55
N GLY A 119 6.72 -9.83 -8.03
CA GLY A 119 5.48 -10.01 -8.77
C GLY A 119 5.57 -11.06 -9.88
N SER A 120 6.52 -12.00 -9.79
CA SER A 120 6.82 -12.98 -10.84
C SER A 120 6.78 -14.41 -10.29
N ALA A 121 6.04 -15.29 -10.99
CA ALA A 121 6.01 -16.72 -10.70
C ALA A 121 7.31 -17.44 -11.11
N ALA A 122 8.17 -16.78 -11.91
CA ALA A 122 9.47 -17.31 -12.30
C ALA A 122 10.55 -17.11 -11.23
N THR A 123 10.30 -16.28 -10.22
CA THR A 123 11.27 -16.00 -9.15
C THR A 123 11.30 -17.14 -8.13
N THR A 124 12.49 -17.69 -7.88
CA THR A 124 12.70 -18.62 -6.77
C THR A 124 12.55 -17.88 -5.43
N PRO A 125 11.66 -18.33 -4.52
CA PRO A 125 11.41 -17.64 -3.25
C PRO A 125 12.55 -17.88 -2.27
N VAL A 126 13.59 -17.04 -2.34
CA VAL A 126 14.72 -17.05 -1.40
C VAL A 126 14.53 -15.98 -0.34
N PRO A 127 14.52 -16.32 0.96
CA PRO A 127 14.46 -15.33 2.04
C PRO A 127 15.62 -14.33 1.98
N ALA A 128 15.32 -13.04 2.14
CA ALA A 128 16.36 -12.02 2.18
C ALA A 128 17.21 -12.13 3.46
N THR A 129 18.50 -11.86 3.35
CA THR A 129 19.45 -11.87 4.47
C THR A 129 19.53 -10.53 5.20
N ALA A 130 19.00 -9.47 4.60
CA ALA A 130 18.96 -8.13 5.15
C ALA A 130 17.69 -7.39 4.69
N ASN A 131 17.37 -6.32 5.41
CA ASN A 131 16.35 -5.38 5.01
C ASN A 131 16.87 -4.44 3.92
N SER A 132 15.99 -3.94 3.06
CA SER A 132 16.31 -2.78 2.23
C SER A 132 16.46 -1.52 3.08
N PRO A 133 17.27 -0.53 2.67
CA PRO A 133 17.53 0.68 3.47
C PRO A 133 16.28 1.49 3.88
N VAL A 134 15.20 1.44 3.09
CA VAL A 134 13.93 2.10 3.44
C VAL A 134 13.20 1.38 4.57
N VAL A 135 13.28 0.04 4.60
CA VAL A 135 12.66 -0.77 5.66
C VAL A 135 13.32 -0.48 6.99
N ASP A 136 14.66 -0.45 7.03
CA ASP A 136 15.39 -0.09 8.24
C ASP A 136 15.05 1.32 8.74
N ARG A 137 14.84 2.26 7.80
CA ARG A 137 14.41 3.63 8.15
C ARG A 137 13.02 3.69 8.75
N LEU A 138 12.04 2.94 8.22
CA LEU A 138 10.70 2.89 8.78
C LEU A 138 10.69 2.28 10.18
N ILE A 139 11.43 1.18 10.37
CA ILE A 139 11.60 0.53 11.68
C ILE A 139 12.22 1.52 12.68
N ALA A 140 13.32 2.18 12.29
CA ALA A 140 13.98 3.16 13.15
C ALA A 140 13.09 4.37 13.48
N ALA A 141 12.19 4.76 12.57
CA ALA A 141 11.25 5.85 12.77
C ALA A 141 10.00 5.44 13.58
N GLY A 142 9.85 4.16 13.93
CA GLY A 142 8.69 3.66 14.66
C GLY A 142 7.41 3.53 13.83
N SER A 143 7.50 3.51 12.50
CA SER A 143 6.34 3.36 11.62
C SER A 143 5.89 1.89 11.54
N PRO A 144 4.63 1.56 11.89
CA PRO A 144 4.08 0.24 11.67
C PRO A 144 3.94 -0.07 10.18
N VAL A 145 4.62 -1.11 9.69
CA VAL A 145 4.48 -1.54 8.30
C VAL A 145 3.39 -2.60 8.24
N LEU A 146 2.29 -2.31 7.55
CA LEU A 146 1.10 -3.17 7.55
C LEU A 146 1.24 -4.36 6.61
N ALA A 147 1.76 -4.12 5.41
CA ALA A 147 1.83 -5.12 4.37
C ALA A 147 2.83 -4.79 3.26
N ARG A 148 3.17 -5.80 2.45
CA ARG A 148 3.68 -5.62 1.09
C ARG A 148 2.55 -5.58 0.09
N THR A 149 2.56 -4.53 -0.73
CA THR A 149 1.64 -4.31 -1.84
C THR A 149 2.17 -4.93 -3.13
N VAL A 150 1.26 -5.39 -3.97
CA VAL A 150 1.59 -6.07 -5.22
C VAL A 150 2.20 -5.12 -6.25
N MET A 151 2.94 -5.73 -7.17
CA MET A 151 3.51 -5.07 -8.34
C MET A 151 3.42 -6.01 -9.54
N PRO A 152 3.45 -5.47 -10.79
CA PRO A 152 3.51 -6.30 -11.97
C PRO A 152 4.87 -6.97 -12.13
N GLU A 153 4.91 -7.94 -13.04
CA GLU A 153 6.09 -8.74 -13.40
C GLU A 153 7.40 -7.93 -13.42
N LEU A 154 8.30 -8.19 -12.46
CA LEU A 154 9.62 -7.56 -12.29
C LEU A 154 9.61 -6.02 -12.25
N GLY A 155 8.42 -5.42 -12.06
CA GLY A 155 8.21 -3.99 -12.10
C GLY A 155 8.25 -3.37 -13.49
N MET A 156 8.13 -4.19 -14.55
CA MET A 156 8.38 -3.80 -15.94
C MET A 156 7.12 -3.40 -16.73
N LEU A 157 5.97 -3.25 -16.05
CA LEU A 157 4.71 -2.84 -16.68
C LEU A 157 4.08 -1.65 -15.95
N SER A 158 3.39 -0.80 -16.70
CA SER A 158 2.50 0.25 -16.17
C SER A 158 1.08 -0.30 -15.96
N SER A 159 0.96 -1.44 -15.28
CA SER A 159 -0.32 -2.08 -14.97
C SER A 159 -0.29 -2.86 -13.66
N GLY A 160 -1.45 -3.38 -13.24
CA GLY A 160 -1.58 -4.31 -12.11
C GLY A 160 -1.35 -5.78 -12.44
N VAL A 161 -0.90 -6.13 -13.66
CA VAL A 161 -0.79 -7.53 -14.11
C VAL A 161 0.49 -8.19 -13.58
N SER A 162 0.32 -9.30 -12.86
CA SER A 162 1.40 -10.13 -12.33
C SER A 162 1.19 -11.59 -12.76
N SER A 163 2.26 -12.34 -13.01
CA SER A 163 2.12 -13.80 -13.19
C SER A 163 1.96 -14.55 -11.87
N LEU A 164 2.31 -13.93 -10.75
CA LEU A 164 2.23 -14.52 -9.41
C LEU A 164 0.92 -14.16 -8.70
N HIS A 165 0.50 -12.90 -8.79
CA HIS A 165 -0.65 -12.36 -8.05
C HIS A 165 -1.87 -12.18 -8.95
N PRO A 166 -3.09 -12.18 -8.39
CA PRO A 166 -4.25 -11.66 -9.09
C PRO A 166 -3.99 -10.24 -9.61
N THR A 167 -4.64 -9.87 -10.72
CA THR A 167 -4.45 -8.55 -11.31
C THR A 167 -5.02 -7.47 -10.39
N ALA A 168 -4.15 -6.58 -9.92
CA ALA A 168 -4.54 -5.43 -9.11
C ALA A 168 -5.50 -4.51 -9.87
N ARG A 169 -6.52 -3.98 -9.20
CA ARG A 169 -7.59 -3.18 -9.80
C ARG A 169 -7.58 -1.74 -9.32
N ASN A 170 -8.09 -0.84 -10.16
CA ASN A 170 -8.25 0.56 -9.81
C ASN A 170 -9.49 0.77 -8.93
N PRO A 171 -9.40 1.44 -7.77
CA PRO A 171 -10.55 1.64 -6.89
C PRO A 171 -11.64 2.54 -7.48
N TRP A 172 -11.32 3.40 -8.44
CA TRP A 172 -12.33 4.20 -9.15
C TRP A 172 -13.18 3.38 -10.12
N ASN A 173 -12.65 2.27 -10.62
CA ASN A 173 -13.35 1.34 -11.49
C ASN A 173 -12.58 0.01 -11.55
N LEU A 174 -13.18 -1.08 -11.06
CA LEU A 174 -12.52 -2.39 -11.00
C LEU A 174 -12.19 -2.99 -12.39
N ALA A 175 -12.76 -2.46 -13.47
CA ALA A 175 -12.39 -2.84 -14.84
C ALA A 175 -11.08 -2.16 -15.32
N TRP A 176 -10.60 -1.14 -14.62
CA TRP A 176 -9.42 -0.37 -15.01
C TRP A 176 -8.15 -0.83 -14.31
N SER A 177 -7.02 -0.49 -14.93
CA SER A 177 -5.70 -0.67 -14.35
C SER A 177 -5.43 0.42 -13.29
N PRO A 178 -4.87 0.09 -12.13
CA PRO A 178 -4.36 1.08 -11.18
C PRO A 178 -3.03 1.72 -11.65
N GLY A 179 -2.52 1.29 -12.81
CA GLY A 179 -1.20 1.66 -13.31
C GLY A 179 -0.11 0.83 -12.67
N GLY A 180 1.15 1.24 -12.89
CA GLY A 180 2.27 0.49 -12.39
C GLY A 180 3.63 1.18 -12.55
N SER A 181 4.68 0.63 -11.96
CA SER A 181 4.68 -0.69 -11.32
C SER A 181 4.35 -0.70 -9.82
N SER A 182 4.08 0.43 -9.18
CA SER A 182 3.66 0.44 -7.76
C SER A 182 2.13 0.32 -7.64
N ALA A 183 1.58 -0.72 -8.28
CA ALA A 183 0.15 -0.90 -8.52
C ALA A 183 -0.66 -0.98 -7.21
N GLY A 184 -0.30 -1.92 -6.33
CA GLY A 184 -1.00 -2.10 -5.06
C GLY A 184 -0.83 -0.89 -4.13
N ALA A 185 0.34 -0.27 -4.12
CA ALA A 185 0.60 0.90 -3.29
C ALA A 185 -0.28 2.11 -3.67
N ALA A 186 -0.53 2.36 -4.96
CA ALA A 186 -1.42 3.44 -5.38
C ALA A 186 -2.91 3.11 -5.18
N ALA A 187 -3.32 1.86 -5.46
CA ALA A 187 -4.69 1.41 -5.20
C ALA A 187 -5.02 1.47 -3.72
N GLY A 188 -4.13 0.95 -2.86
CA GLY A 188 -4.25 1.00 -1.41
C GLY A 188 -4.23 2.42 -0.85
N ALA A 189 -3.38 3.30 -1.38
CA ALA A 189 -3.38 4.72 -1.00
C ALA A 189 -4.74 5.38 -1.26
N ALA A 190 -5.35 5.11 -2.42
CA ALA A 190 -6.61 5.75 -2.81
C ALA A 190 -7.79 5.36 -1.90
N VAL A 191 -7.80 4.17 -1.33
CA VAL A 191 -8.84 3.73 -0.38
C VAL A 191 -8.47 3.95 1.09
N GLY A 192 -7.19 4.23 1.40
CA GLY A 192 -6.75 4.56 2.75
C GLY A 192 -6.13 3.40 3.53
N TYR A 193 -5.51 2.42 2.87
CA TYR A 193 -4.79 1.33 3.57
C TYR A 193 -3.73 1.84 4.55
N ALA A 194 -3.06 2.92 4.18
CA ALA A 194 -2.17 3.67 5.04
C ALA A 194 -2.07 5.11 4.51
N PRO A 195 -1.71 6.10 5.34
CA PRO A 195 -1.39 7.45 4.87
C PRO A 195 -0.12 7.47 4.01
N VAL A 196 0.85 6.59 4.28
CA VAL A 196 2.13 6.52 3.55
C VAL A 196 2.32 5.15 2.88
N ASN A 197 2.29 5.11 1.55
CA ASN A 197 2.43 3.89 0.75
C ASN A 197 3.65 4.01 -0.14
N LEU A 198 4.68 3.22 0.11
CA LEU A 198 5.96 3.36 -0.57
C LEU A 198 6.01 2.55 -1.85
N GLY A 199 6.32 3.23 -2.95
CA GLY A 199 6.58 2.63 -4.25
C GLY A 199 8.05 2.75 -4.67
N SER A 200 8.35 2.25 -5.86
CA SER A 200 9.62 2.48 -6.54
C SER A 200 9.38 3.10 -7.92
N ASP A 201 10.23 4.01 -8.36
CA ASP A 201 10.09 4.74 -9.62
C ASP A 201 11.40 4.72 -10.40
N ILE A 202 11.36 4.16 -11.62
CA ILE A 202 12.46 4.27 -12.61
C ILE A 202 11.99 5.15 -13.78
N GLY A 203 10.91 4.73 -14.44
CA GLY A 203 10.33 5.42 -15.59
C GLY A 203 8.98 6.09 -15.33
N GLY A 204 8.58 6.26 -14.06
CA GLY A 204 7.25 6.76 -13.68
C GLY A 204 6.49 5.88 -12.70
N SER A 205 7.10 4.81 -12.18
CA SER A 205 6.37 3.78 -11.43
C SER A 205 5.83 4.18 -10.05
N VAL A 206 6.08 5.41 -9.57
CA VAL A 206 5.32 6.05 -8.48
C VAL A 206 4.32 7.05 -9.07
N ARG A 207 4.78 7.93 -9.96
CA ARG A 207 3.98 9.04 -10.50
C ARG A 207 2.80 8.60 -11.38
N LEU A 208 2.99 7.59 -12.23
CA LEU A 208 1.96 7.04 -13.12
C LEU A 208 0.81 6.42 -12.32
N PRO A 209 1.03 5.41 -11.45
CA PRO A 209 -0.07 4.82 -10.69
C PRO A 209 -0.69 5.82 -9.71
N ALA A 210 0.09 6.75 -9.13
CA ALA A 210 -0.47 7.83 -8.31
C ALA A 210 -1.47 8.68 -9.11
N SER A 211 -1.11 9.09 -10.33
CA SER A 211 -2.00 9.85 -11.22
C SER A 211 -3.24 9.06 -11.63
N TRP A 212 -3.12 7.74 -11.84
CA TRP A 212 -4.24 6.92 -12.33
C TRP A 212 -5.20 6.52 -11.21
N CYS A 213 -4.72 6.44 -9.97
CA CYS A 213 -5.53 6.21 -8.78
C CYS A 213 -5.96 7.51 -8.09
N GLY A 214 -5.60 8.68 -8.61
CA GLY A 214 -6.03 9.98 -8.07
C GLY A 214 -5.43 10.32 -6.70
N VAL A 215 -4.18 9.93 -6.45
CA VAL A 215 -3.46 10.19 -5.20
C VAL A 215 -2.19 11.02 -5.43
N ALA A 216 -1.67 11.62 -4.36
CA ALA A 216 -0.40 12.31 -4.40
C ALA A 216 0.74 11.27 -4.46
N GLY A 217 1.75 11.52 -5.30
CA GLY A 217 2.91 10.66 -5.43
C GLY A 217 4.17 11.46 -5.74
N PHE A 218 5.23 11.23 -4.97
CA PHE A 218 6.47 11.99 -5.10
C PHE A 218 7.64 11.09 -5.48
N LYS A 219 8.30 11.42 -6.60
CA LYS A 219 9.59 10.82 -6.96
C LYS A 219 10.71 11.77 -6.52
N PRO A 220 11.45 11.46 -5.46
CA PRO A 220 12.51 12.34 -4.98
C PRO A 220 13.69 12.44 -5.97
N THR A 221 14.59 13.38 -5.68
CA THR A 221 15.91 13.48 -6.32
C THR A 221 16.70 12.17 -6.15
N PHE A 222 17.49 11.81 -7.15
CA PHE A 222 18.27 10.56 -7.13
C PHE A 222 19.26 10.57 -5.96
N GLY A 223 19.34 9.44 -5.24
CA GLY A 223 20.20 9.27 -4.08
C GLY A 223 19.65 9.83 -2.76
N LEU A 224 18.51 10.54 -2.75
CA LEU A 224 17.92 11.05 -1.50
C LEU A 224 17.47 9.90 -0.57
N ILE A 225 16.82 8.89 -1.14
CA ILE A 225 16.48 7.65 -0.45
C ILE A 225 17.35 6.54 -1.04
N ALA A 226 18.13 5.89 -0.17
CA ALA A 226 19.02 4.79 -0.56
C ALA A 226 18.21 3.59 -1.07
N VAL A 227 18.70 2.95 -2.14
CA VAL A 227 18.07 1.79 -2.77
C VAL A 227 19.04 0.62 -2.82
N ASP A 228 18.54 -0.58 -2.55
CA ASP A 228 19.29 -1.83 -2.66
C ASP A 228 18.44 -2.90 -3.38
N PRO A 229 18.98 -3.59 -4.40
CA PRO A 229 20.28 -3.37 -5.04
C PRO A 229 20.34 -2.00 -5.74
N PRO A 230 21.53 -1.38 -5.82
CA PRO A 230 21.70 -0.07 -6.46
C PRO A 230 21.38 -0.15 -7.95
N TYR A 231 20.68 0.87 -8.46
CA TYR A 231 20.39 1.01 -9.89
C TYR A 231 20.20 2.47 -10.25
N PHE A 232 20.90 2.93 -11.29
CA PHE A 232 20.79 4.30 -11.76
C PHE A 232 19.36 4.60 -12.23
N GLY A 233 18.77 5.65 -11.66
CA GLY A 233 17.41 6.04 -11.94
C GLY A 233 16.34 5.31 -11.14
N ARG A 234 16.67 4.35 -10.27
CA ARG A 234 15.69 3.80 -9.30
C ARG A 234 15.58 4.71 -8.09
N HIS A 235 14.36 5.11 -7.79
CA HIS A 235 14.00 5.89 -6.61
C HIS A 235 12.99 5.09 -5.77
N ILE A 236 13.02 5.28 -4.46
CA ILE A 236 11.87 4.99 -3.60
C ILE A 236 11.09 6.29 -3.45
N GLY A 237 9.75 6.22 -3.48
CA GLY A 237 8.90 7.39 -3.41
C GLY A 237 7.60 7.10 -2.66
N PRO A 238 7.12 8.02 -1.81
CA PRO A 238 5.85 7.87 -1.12
C PRO A 238 4.66 8.20 -2.02
N MET A 239 3.52 7.60 -1.69
CA MET A 239 2.19 7.94 -2.16
C MET A 239 1.23 8.02 -0.98
N GLY A 240 0.32 8.99 -1.02
CA GLY A 240 -0.66 9.26 0.02
C GLY A 240 -1.82 10.07 -0.55
N ARG A 241 -2.94 10.17 0.18
CA ARG A 241 -4.10 10.94 -0.32
C ARG A 241 -3.88 12.44 -0.17
N HIS A 242 -3.06 12.85 0.78
CA HIS A 242 -2.74 14.25 1.02
C HIS A 242 -1.29 14.54 0.62
N VAL A 243 -1.04 15.71 0.04
CA VAL A 243 0.34 16.14 -0.27
C VAL A 243 1.20 16.23 1.00
N ALA A 244 0.57 16.52 2.15
CA ALA A 244 1.23 16.57 3.44
C ALA A 244 1.70 15.19 3.96
N ASP A 245 1.26 14.09 3.35
CA ASP A 245 1.74 12.74 3.67
C ASP A 245 3.12 12.43 3.06
N LEU A 246 3.59 13.25 2.10
CA LEU A 246 4.76 12.97 1.25
C LEU A 246 6.08 13.60 1.73
#